data_AF-A0A0E0DB03-F1
#
_entry.id   AF-A0A0E0DB03-F1
#
_cell.length_a   1.000
_cell.length_b   1.000
_cell.length_c   1.000
_cell.angle_alpha   90.00
_cell.angle_beta   90.00
_cell.angle_gamma   90.00
#
_symmetry.space_group_name_H-M   'P 1'
#
loop_
_entity.id
_entity.type
_entity.pdbx_description
1 polymer ?
#
loop_
_entity_poly.entity_id
_entity_poly.type
_entity_poly.pdbx_seq_one_letter_code
_entity_poly.pdbx_strand_id
1 'polypeptide(L)'
;MAAVTLGTETDGSILCPSSLNSVVGIKPTVGLTSRAGVVPISPRQDTIGPICRTVTDAVHVLDAIVGYDSRDAKATRAASKYIPPGGYWQFLKPDGLKGKRIGIPNGFFNFPNGTVQQIVYQQLLDTERLKNFGQLIFLVAENTTGIGALEGAVIRQLNKLSADGLEKLMQDEQLDAIITPNDLVSTILAIGGMPAITVPAGYGKTGVPFGICFGGLKGYEPRLIEMAYAFEQATKVRKAPKFLHGTV
;
A
#
# COMPACT_ATOMS: atom_id res chain seq x y z
N MET A 1 -15.23 5.58 -14.99
CA MET A 1 -16.00 6.61 -14.27
C MET A 1 -15.19 7.89 -14.05
N ALA A 2 -13.87 7.82 -13.79
CA ALA A 2 -13.01 9.01 -13.70
C ALA A 2 -11.67 8.80 -14.44
N ALA A 3 -10.96 9.90 -14.73
CA ALA A 3 -9.63 9.86 -15.32
C ALA A 3 -8.62 9.21 -14.34
N VAL A 4 -8.59 9.71 -13.10
CA VAL A 4 -7.74 9.25 -11.99
C VAL A 4 -8.54 9.31 -10.69
N THR A 5 -8.09 8.60 -9.66
CA THR A 5 -8.73 8.59 -8.33
C THR A 5 -7.71 8.60 -7.20
N LEU A 6 -8.15 8.99 -6.01
CA LEU A 6 -7.38 8.86 -4.77
C LEU A 6 -8.01 7.76 -3.91
N GLY A 7 -7.15 7.05 -3.19
CA GLY A 7 -7.53 6.14 -2.11
C GLY A 7 -6.77 6.48 -0.83
N THR A 8 -7.20 5.88 0.27
CA THR A 8 -6.52 5.94 1.57
C THR A 8 -6.13 4.53 1.97
N GLU A 9 -4.95 4.35 2.53
CA GLU A 9 -4.52 3.06 3.06
C GLU A 9 -4.05 3.19 4.50
N THR A 10 -4.65 2.37 5.36
CA THR A 10 -4.12 2.01 6.67
C THR A 10 -3.34 0.70 6.58
N ASP A 11 -3.95 -0.31 5.95
CA ASP A 11 -3.34 -1.61 5.66
C ASP A 11 -4.02 -2.21 4.42
N GLY A 12 -3.32 -2.28 3.29
CA GLY A 12 -3.79 -2.85 2.02
C GLY A 12 -4.89 -2.11 1.26
N SER A 13 -5.54 -1.09 1.84
CA SER A 13 -6.76 -0.49 1.27
C SER A 13 -6.58 0.34 -0.02
N ILE A 14 -5.35 0.60 -0.47
CA ILE A 14 -5.01 1.06 -1.82
C ILE A 14 -4.51 -0.12 -2.65
N LEU A 15 -3.58 -0.91 -2.13
CA LEU A 15 -2.89 -1.97 -2.87
C LEU A 15 -3.81 -3.14 -3.26
N CYS A 16 -4.63 -3.61 -2.32
CA CYS A 16 -5.57 -4.72 -2.47
C CYS A 16 -6.63 -4.44 -3.53
N PRO A 17 -7.46 -3.37 -3.43
CA PRO A 17 -8.47 -3.11 -4.45
C PRO A 17 -7.84 -2.77 -5.80
N SER A 18 -6.63 -2.18 -5.83
CA SER A 18 -5.94 -1.93 -7.09
C SER A 18 -5.56 -3.23 -7.80
N SER A 19 -5.02 -4.20 -7.04
CA SER A 19 -4.71 -5.54 -7.53
C SER A 19 -5.94 -6.25 -8.10
N LEU A 20 -7.03 -6.25 -7.32
CA LEU A 20 -8.27 -6.97 -7.64
C LEU A 20 -9.13 -6.28 -8.71
N ASN A 21 -8.78 -5.06 -9.14
CA ASN A 21 -9.48 -4.34 -10.20
C ASN A 21 -8.61 -4.02 -11.42
N SER A 22 -7.40 -4.61 -11.52
CA SER A 22 -6.49 -4.39 -12.63
C SER A 22 -6.20 -2.90 -12.88
N VAL A 23 -5.82 -2.21 -11.81
CA VAL A 23 -5.38 -0.82 -11.83
C VAL A 23 -4.09 -0.68 -11.02
N VAL A 24 -3.40 0.42 -11.21
CA VAL A 24 -2.20 0.79 -10.45
C VAL A 24 -2.62 1.47 -9.16
N GLY A 25 -2.03 1.08 -8.04
CA GLY A 25 -2.19 1.74 -6.75
C GLY A 25 -0.83 2.08 -6.16
N ILE A 26 -0.63 3.33 -5.76
CA ILE A 26 0.56 3.76 -5.03
C ILE A 26 0.17 4.07 -3.60
N LYS A 27 0.77 3.34 -2.67
CA LYS A 27 0.73 3.64 -1.24
C LYS A 27 2.05 4.32 -0.86
N PRO A 28 2.10 5.66 -0.66
CA PRO A 28 3.37 6.32 -0.38
C PRO A 28 3.88 6.05 1.04
N THR A 29 5.09 6.54 1.32
CA THR A 29 5.64 6.65 2.67
C THR A 29 4.67 7.47 3.52
N VAL A 30 4.40 7.02 4.75
CA VAL A 30 3.51 7.75 5.66
C VAL A 30 4.06 9.16 5.89
N GLY A 31 3.21 10.15 5.64
CA GLY A 31 3.52 11.58 5.72
C GLY A 31 3.98 12.21 4.41
N LEU A 32 4.22 11.45 3.33
CA LEU A 32 4.58 12.07 2.06
C LEU A 32 3.43 12.90 1.48
N THR A 33 2.20 12.48 1.75
CA THR A 33 0.94 13.16 1.42
C THR A 33 0.21 13.56 2.69
N SER A 34 -0.41 14.74 2.69
CA SER A 34 -1.16 15.25 3.84
C SER A 34 -2.43 14.44 4.09
N ARG A 35 -2.75 14.20 5.36
CA ARG A 35 -3.99 13.54 5.80
C ARG A 35 -5.02 14.52 6.36
N ALA A 36 -4.74 15.82 6.28
CA ALA A 36 -5.65 16.84 6.75
C ALA A 36 -7.01 16.76 6.01
N GLY A 37 -8.10 16.65 6.77
CA GLY A 37 -9.45 16.53 6.23
C GLY A 37 -9.88 15.11 5.82
N VAL A 38 -9.02 14.10 6.04
CA VAL A 38 -9.37 12.69 5.84
C VAL A 38 -9.83 12.10 7.18
N VAL A 39 -10.92 11.32 7.14
CA VAL A 39 -11.39 10.57 8.32
C VAL A 39 -10.35 9.51 8.67
N PRO A 40 -9.72 9.56 9.86
CA PRO A 40 -8.58 8.71 10.18
C PRO A 40 -9.01 7.32 10.67
N ILE A 41 -8.09 6.35 10.54
CA ILE A 41 -8.13 5.06 11.25
C ILE A 41 -6.90 4.96 12.16
N SER A 42 -5.69 5.11 11.60
CA SER A 42 -4.43 5.02 12.34
C SER A 42 -3.46 6.10 11.86
N PRO A 43 -3.23 7.19 12.62
CA PRO A 43 -2.26 8.21 12.26
C PRO A 43 -0.80 7.71 12.11
N ARG A 44 -0.52 6.45 12.44
CA ARG A 44 0.78 5.82 12.25
C ARG A 44 0.94 5.19 10.87
N GLN A 45 -0.16 4.81 10.23
CA GLN A 45 -0.16 3.99 9.01
C GLN A 45 -0.92 4.69 7.86
N ASP A 46 -1.92 5.50 8.19
CA ASP A 46 -2.77 6.18 7.22
C ASP A 46 -1.94 7.02 6.24
N THR A 47 -2.23 6.83 4.96
CA THR A 47 -1.66 7.62 3.87
C THR A 47 -2.65 7.74 2.71
N ILE A 48 -2.53 8.82 1.93
CA ILE A 48 -3.35 9.08 0.75
C ILE A 48 -2.49 8.78 -0.46
N GLY A 49 -3.03 8.03 -1.42
CA GLY A 49 -2.30 7.68 -2.61
C GLY A 49 -3.17 7.52 -3.84
N PRO A 50 -2.58 7.62 -5.04
CA PRO A 50 -3.31 7.51 -6.30
C PRO A 50 -3.70 6.07 -6.63
N ILE A 51 -4.90 5.92 -7.21
CA ILE A 51 -5.37 4.71 -7.88
C ILE A 51 -5.72 5.10 -9.32
N CYS A 52 -4.96 4.58 -10.28
CA CYS A 52 -5.03 4.99 -11.69
C CYS A 52 -4.89 3.81 -12.65
N ARG A 53 -5.18 4.00 -13.94
CA ARG A 53 -5.06 2.91 -14.93
C ARG A 53 -3.61 2.64 -15.35
N THR A 54 -2.72 3.61 -15.19
CA THR A 54 -1.31 3.50 -15.58
C THR A 54 -0.40 4.00 -14.47
N VAL A 55 0.87 3.55 -14.48
CA VAL A 55 1.89 4.06 -13.57
C VAL A 55 2.15 5.54 -13.83
N THR A 56 2.20 5.96 -15.09
CA THR A 56 2.36 7.37 -15.47
C THR A 56 1.29 8.27 -14.83
N ASP A 57 0.01 7.90 -14.96
CA ASP A 57 -1.09 8.67 -14.36
C ASP A 57 -0.95 8.72 -12.84
N ALA A 58 -0.64 7.58 -12.21
CA ALA A 58 -0.47 7.50 -10.76
C ALA A 58 0.68 8.40 -10.28
N VAL A 59 1.82 8.42 -10.98
CA VAL A 59 2.96 9.26 -10.62
C VAL A 59 2.66 10.75 -10.77
N HIS A 60 1.97 11.16 -11.84
CA HIS A 60 1.55 12.56 -11.98
C HIS A 60 0.58 13.00 -10.88
N VAL A 61 -0.33 12.13 -10.46
CA VAL A 61 -1.20 12.42 -9.32
C VAL A 61 -0.39 12.49 -8.03
N LEU A 62 0.56 11.57 -7.81
CA LEU A 62 1.45 11.61 -6.65
C LEU A 62 2.19 12.96 -6.57
N ASP A 63 2.79 13.40 -7.68
CA ASP A 63 3.48 14.69 -7.77
C ASP A 63 2.60 15.88 -7.40
N ALA A 64 1.30 15.82 -7.71
CA ALA A 64 0.37 16.88 -7.38
C ALA A 64 -0.02 16.93 -5.89
N ILE A 65 0.12 15.82 -5.15
CA ILE A 65 -0.40 15.70 -3.77
C ILE A 65 0.68 15.56 -2.70
N VAL A 66 1.94 15.32 -3.07
CA VAL A 66 3.05 15.24 -2.11
C VAL A 66 3.47 16.63 -1.64
N GLY A 67 3.80 16.75 -0.35
CA GLY A 67 4.30 18.01 0.18
C GLY A 67 4.09 18.21 1.67
N TYR A 68 4.74 19.25 2.18
CA TYR A 68 4.51 19.74 3.54
C TYR A 68 3.11 20.37 3.65
N ASP A 69 2.39 20.01 4.71
CA ASP A 69 1.12 20.66 5.09
C ASP A 69 1.18 21.01 6.58
N SER A 70 0.94 22.29 6.91
CA SER A 70 0.94 22.76 8.29
C SER A 70 -0.15 22.12 9.14
N ARG A 71 -1.27 21.70 8.53
CA ARG A 71 -2.39 21.01 9.20
C ARG A 71 -2.07 19.55 9.53
N ASP A 72 -1.04 19.00 8.89
CA ASP A 72 -0.50 17.67 9.16
C ASP A 72 1.03 17.71 9.34
N ALA A 73 1.53 18.76 10.02
CA ALA A 73 2.95 19.03 10.12
C ALA A 73 3.72 17.90 10.79
N LYS A 74 3.07 17.16 11.71
CA LYS A 74 3.67 16.05 12.45
C LYS A 74 4.12 14.92 11.52
N ALA A 75 3.34 14.59 10.49
CA ALA A 75 3.71 13.57 9.52
C ALA A 75 4.50 14.15 8.35
N THR A 76 4.05 15.27 7.77
CA THR A 76 4.58 15.77 6.50
C THR A 76 5.96 16.41 6.61
N ARG A 77 6.32 17.01 7.75
CA ARG A 77 7.62 17.66 7.93
C ARG A 77 8.79 16.70 7.76
N ALA A 78 8.74 15.54 8.42
CA ALA A 78 9.83 14.57 8.37
C ALA A 78 9.89 13.84 7.02
N ALA A 79 8.74 13.59 6.39
CA ALA A 79 8.64 12.88 5.13
C ALA A 79 9.01 13.76 3.91
N SER A 80 8.91 15.08 4.02
CA SER A 80 9.26 16.02 2.94
C SER A 80 10.69 15.83 2.41
N LYS A 81 11.62 15.32 3.23
CA LYS A 81 12.99 14.99 2.81
C LYS A 81 13.07 13.91 1.73
N TYR A 82 12.02 13.11 1.56
CA TYR A 82 11.94 12.05 0.56
C TYR A 82 11.37 12.52 -0.78
N ILE A 83 10.90 13.78 -0.87
CA ILE A 83 10.40 14.35 -2.12
C ILE A 83 11.61 14.78 -2.96
N PRO A 84 11.83 14.18 -4.14
CA PRO A 84 12.97 14.47 -4.98
C PRO A 84 12.83 15.85 -5.63
N PRO A 85 13.94 16.61 -5.78
CA PRO A 85 13.93 17.82 -6.59
C PRO A 85 13.44 17.51 -8.02
N GLY A 86 12.46 18.27 -8.49
CA GLY A 86 11.85 18.06 -9.82
C GLY A 86 10.70 17.05 -9.86
N GLY A 87 10.33 16.42 -8.73
CA GLY A 87 9.19 15.50 -8.65
C GLY A 87 9.51 14.06 -9.06
N TYR A 88 8.53 13.17 -8.93
CA TYR A 88 8.63 11.74 -9.14
C TYR A 88 8.51 11.31 -10.61
N TRP A 89 7.91 12.13 -11.49
CA TRP A 89 7.78 11.81 -12.92
C TRP A 89 9.12 11.48 -13.60
N GLN A 90 10.24 12.04 -13.12
CA GLN A 90 11.59 11.77 -13.64
C GLN A 90 12.04 10.31 -13.52
N PHE A 91 11.33 9.51 -12.70
CA PHE A 91 11.62 8.09 -12.46
C PHE A 91 10.81 7.15 -13.37
N LEU A 92 10.00 7.67 -14.29
CA LEU A 92 9.29 6.88 -15.31
C LEU A 92 10.26 6.39 -16.41
N LYS A 93 11.08 5.39 -16.08
CA LYS A 93 12.14 4.84 -16.96
C LYS A 93 11.78 3.45 -17.49
N PRO A 94 11.66 3.24 -18.82
CA PRO A 94 11.33 1.93 -19.39
C PRO A 94 12.33 0.81 -19.05
N ASP A 95 13.59 1.18 -18.78
CA ASP A 95 14.67 0.28 -18.37
C ASP A 95 14.91 0.28 -16.84
N GLY A 96 13.96 0.81 -16.06
CA GLY A 96 14.09 1.01 -14.61
C GLY A 96 14.39 -0.24 -13.77
N LEU A 97 14.14 -1.44 -14.31
CA LEU A 97 14.50 -2.73 -13.68
C LEU A 97 15.99 -3.10 -13.84
N LYS A 98 16.72 -2.48 -14.76
CA LYS A 98 18.11 -2.84 -15.05
C LYS A 98 19.00 -2.61 -13.82
N GLY A 99 19.68 -3.66 -13.39
CA GLY A 99 20.61 -3.62 -12.25
C GLY A 99 19.95 -3.56 -10.87
N LYS A 100 18.62 -3.66 -10.78
CA LYS A 100 17.90 -3.65 -9.50
C LYS A 100 18.04 -4.99 -8.77
N ARG A 101 18.25 -4.93 -7.46
CA ARG A 101 18.27 -6.11 -6.58
C ARG A 101 16.91 -6.27 -5.93
N ILE A 102 16.24 -7.39 -6.22
CA ILE A 102 14.83 -7.60 -5.82
C ILE A 102 14.74 -8.86 -4.96
N GLY A 103 14.18 -8.69 -3.76
CA GLY A 103 13.83 -9.81 -2.88
C GLY A 103 12.44 -10.37 -3.22
N ILE A 104 12.30 -11.69 -3.21
CA ILE A 104 10.99 -12.36 -3.28
C ILE A 104 10.80 -13.10 -1.95
N PRO A 105 10.01 -12.54 -1.01
CA PRO A 105 9.84 -13.15 0.31
C PRO A 105 9.10 -14.48 0.21
N ASN A 106 9.81 -15.60 0.43
CA ASN A 106 9.20 -16.93 0.52
C ASN A 106 8.68 -17.18 1.94
N GLY A 107 7.47 -17.73 2.08
CA GLY A 107 6.94 -18.23 3.36
C GLY A 107 6.39 -17.18 4.34
N PHE A 108 6.32 -15.90 3.96
CA PHE A 108 5.87 -14.80 4.83
C PHE A 108 4.39 -14.87 5.28
N PHE A 109 3.56 -15.72 4.66
CA PHE A 109 2.10 -15.78 4.90
C PHE A 109 1.59 -17.13 5.40
N ASN A 110 2.48 -18.01 5.85
CA ASN A 110 2.07 -19.19 6.62
C ASN A 110 1.77 -18.75 8.05
N PHE A 111 0.55 -18.23 8.29
CA PHE A 111 0.09 -17.96 9.64
C PHE A 111 -0.09 -19.29 10.38
N PRO A 112 0.57 -19.51 11.53
CA PRO A 112 0.25 -20.64 12.39
C PRO A 112 -1.21 -20.58 12.81
N ASN A 113 -1.88 -21.72 12.84
CA ASN A 113 -3.25 -21.80 13.37
C ASN A 113 -3.30 -21.24 14.80
N GLY A 114 -4.23 -20.31 15.06
CA GLY A 114 -4.49 -19.72 16.38
C GLY A 114 -3.87 -18.35 16.65
N THR A 115 -3.25 -17.67 15.66
CA THR A 115 -2.74 -16.30 15.86
C THR A 115 -3.87 -15.26 15.90
N VAL A 116 -3.68 -14.17 16.65
CA VAL A 116 -4.65 -13.06 16.75
C VAL A 116 -4.99 -12.49 15.38
N GLN A 117 -4.02 -12.41 14.46
CA GLN A 117 -4.30 -12.01 13.07
C GLN A 117 -5.21 -12.99 12.34
N GLN A 118 -5.01 -14.31 12.47
CA GLN A 118 -5.92 -15.30 11.86
C GLN A 118 -7.32 -15.24 12.49
N ILE A 119 -7.41 -15.07 13.80
CA ILE A 119 -8.71 -15.00 14.52
C ILE A 119 -9.48 -13.76 14.08
N VAL A 120 -8.83 -12.59 14.00
CA VAL A 120 -9.46 -11.35 13.53
C VAL A 120 -9.86 -11.46 12.06
N TYR A 121 -9.00 -12.03 11.22
CA TYR A 121 -9.28 -12.22 9.79
C TYR A 121 -10.42 -13.21 9.55
N GLN A 122 -10.49 -14.32 10.32
CA GLN A 122 -11.59 -15.29 10.24
C GLN A 122 -12.90 -14.75 10.82
N GLN A 123 -12.86 -13.99 11.92
CA GLN A 123 -14.05 -13.32 12.46
C GLN A 123 -14.64 -12.29 11.49
N LEU A 124 -13.80 -11.61 10.72
CA LEU A 124 -14.22 -10.68 9.65
C LEU A 124 -14.84 -11.40 8.45
N LEU A 125 -14.39 -12.62 8.14
CA LEU A 125 -14.96 -13.44 7.07
C LEU A 125 -16.27 -14.12 7.49
N ASP A 126 -16.41 -14.51 8.77
CA ASP A 126 -17.61 -15.17 9.30
C ASP A 126 -18.79 -14.20 9.55
N THR A 127 -18.56 -12.88 9.50
CA THR A 127 -19.58 -11.85 9.77
C THR A 127 -20.28 -11.29 8.53
N GLU A 128 -20.22 -11.98 7.39
CA GLU A 128 -20.81 -11.51 6.12
C GLU A 128 -22.34 -11.25 6.14
N ARG A 129 -23.10 -11.46 7.23
CA ARG A 129 -24.57 -11.38 7.16
C ARG A 129 -25.35 -10.67 8.26
N LEU A 130 -24.76 -9.83 9.13
CA LEU A 130 -25.57 -9.04 10.11
C LEU A 130 -24.94 -7.67 10.47
N LYS A 131 -25.39 -6.48 10.01
CA LYS A 131 -26.35 -6.06 8.98
C LYS A 131 -26.19 -4.53 8.78
N ASN A 132 -25.74 -4.15 7.58
CA ASN A 132 -25.88 -2.87 6.86
C ASN A 132 -24.86 -1.72 6.99
N PHE A 133 -24.16 -1.50 8.11
CA PHE A 133 -22.99 -0.58 8.14
C PHE A 133 -22.03 -1.07 9.24
N GLY A 134 -20.72 -0.79 9.12
CA GLY A 134 -19.65 -1.23 10.05
C GLY A 134 -19.73 -0.71 11.49
N GLN A 135 -20.94 -0.57 12.04
CA GLN A 135 -21.24 0.08 13.31
C GLN A 135 -20.64 -0.65 14.52
N LEU A 136 -20.45 -1.96 14.47
CA LEU A 136 -19.73 -2.67 15.54
C LEU A 136 -18.28 -2.20 15.66
N ILE A 137 -17.58 -2.00 14.54
CA ILE A 137 -16.21 -1.46 14.55
C ILE A 137 -16.21 -0.03 15.11
N PHE A 138 -17.19 0.79 14.75
CA PHE A 138 -17.34 2.13 15.32
C PHE A 138 -17.64 2.11 16.83
N LEU A 139 -18.52 1.23 17.31
CA LEU A 139 -18.83 1.09 18.73
C LEU A 139 -17.63 0.56 19.53
N VAL A 140 -16.90 -0.41 18.98
CA VAL A 140 -15.66 -0.91 19.58
C VAL A 140 -14.60 0.20 19.63
N ALA A 141 -14.45 0.97 18.54
CA ALA A 141 -13.54 2.12 18.50
C ALA A 141 -13.94 3.23 19.49
N GLU A 142 -15.23 3.56 19.58
CA GLU A 142 -15.79 4.52 20.54
C GLU A 142 -15.54 4.09 21.98
N ASN A 143 -15.57 2.78 22.25
CA ASN A 143 -15.30 2.22 23.58
C ASN A 143 -13.79 2.11 23.91
N THR A 144 -12.89 2.56 23.03
CA THR A 144 -11.45 2.66 23.35
C THR A 144 -11.15 3.97 24.06
N THR A 145 -10.18 3.95 24.98
CA THR A 145 -9.71 5.16 25.69
C THR A 145 -8.49 5.79 25.02
N GLY A 146 -8.21 5.42 23.76
CA GLY A 146 -7.04 5.86 23.01
C GLY A 146 -5.79 5.02 23.28
N ILE A 147 -4.60 5.60 23.05
CA ILE A 147 -3.32 4.90 23.21
C ILE A 147 -2.86 4.98 24.66
N GLY A 148 -2.99 3.89 25.40
CA GLY A 148 -2.47 3.71 26.75
C GLY A 148 -1.12 3.00 26.79
N ALA A 149 -0.77 2.48 27.98
CA ALA A 149 0.51 1.81 28.21
C ALA A 149 0.63 0.49 27.42
N LEU A 150 -0.47 -0.28 27.32
CA LEU A 150 -0.53 -1.53 26.59
C LEU A 150 -0.39 -1.30 25.09
N GLU A 151 -1.20 -0.40 24.53
CA GLU A 151 -1.17 -0.01 23.12
C GLU A 151 0.21 0.53 22.76
N GLY A 152 0.80 1.36 23.64
CA GLY A 152 2.16 1.87 23.50
C GLY A 152 3.22 0.77 23.50
N ALA A 153 3.06 -0.30 24.28
CA ALA A 153 3.97 -1.44 24.29
C ALA A 153 3.86 -2.25 22.99
N VAL A 154 2.65 -2.55 22.54
CA VAL A 154 2.39 -3.23 21.26
C VAL A 154 2.97 -2.43 20.09
N ILE A 155 2.76 -1.11 20.09
CA ILE A 155 3.34 -0.17 19.13
C ILE A 155 4.87 -0.28 19.07
N ARG A 156 5.55 -0.35 20.23
CA ARG A 156 7.02 -0.47 20.28
C ARG A 156 7.47 -1.83 19.75
N GLN A 157 6.73 -2.89 20.07
CA GLN A 157 7.01 -4.22 19.56
C GLN A 157 6.84 -4.31 18.05
N LEU A 158 5.77 -3.74 17.49
CA LEU A 158 5.55 -3.66 16.05
C LEU A 158 6.67 -2.90 15.34
N ASN A 159 7.10 -1.76 15.89
CA ASN A 159 8.25 -1.02 15.36
C ASN A 159 9.54 -1.85 15.39
N LYS A 160 9.78 -2.58 16.47
CA LYS A 160 10.94 -3.46 16.58
C LYS A 160 10.88 -4.60 15.55
N LEU A 161 9.72 -5.22 15.35
CA LEU A 161 9.54 -6.26 14.35
C LEU A 161 9.72 -5.75 12.92
N SER A 162 9.31 -4.51 12.62
CA SER A 162 9.61 -3.86 11.33
C SER A 162 11.11 -3.68 11.13
N ALA A 163 11.78 -3.12 12.15
CA ALA A 163 13.22 -2.84 12.13
C ALA A 163 14.05 -4.11 11.99
N ASP A 164 13.81 -5.10 12.86
CA ASP A 164 14.56 -6.37 12.91
C ASP A 164 14.16 -7.33 11.77
N GLY A 165 13.03 -7.07 11.12
CA GLY A 165 12.47 -7.87 10.02
C GLY A 165 12.81 -7.29 8.65
N LEU A 166 11.84 -6.61 8.04
CA LEU A 166 11.97 -6.15 6.65
C LEU A 166 13.07 -5.10 6.48
N GLU A 167 13.21 -4.15 7.41
CA GLU A 167 14.21 -3.09 7.27
C GLU A 167 15.63 -3.66 7.30
N LYS A 168 15.91 -4.53 8.27
CA LYS A 168 17.18 -5.27 8.35
C LYS A 168 17.41 -6.12 7.11
N LEU A 169 16.42 -6.91 6.67
CA LEU A 169 16.54 -7.76 5.46
C LEU A 169 16.90 -6.91 4.23
N MET A 170 16.20 -5.80 4.02
CA MET A 170 16.45 -4.90 2.89
C MET A 170 17.87 -4.31 2.93
N GLN A 171 18.39 -4.01 4.12
CA GLN A 171 19.72 -3.44 4.32
C GLN A 171 20.82 -4.50 4.15
N ASP A 172 20.71 -5.63 4.86
CA ASP A 172 21.70 -6.71 4.86
C ASP A 172 21.89 -7.28 3.44
N GLU A 173 20.79 -7.46 2.71
CA GLU A 173 20.80 -8.00 1.36
C GLU A 173 20.93 -6.93 0.26
N GLN A 174 21.02 -5.65 0.65
CA GLN A 174 21.13 -4.50 -0.26
C GLN A 174 20.03 -4.49 -1.34
N LEU A 175 18.78 -4.66 -0.93
CA LEU A 175 17.64 -4.75 -1.83
C LEU A 175 17.11 -3.36 -2.20
N ASP A 176 16.70 -3.23 -3.46
CA ASP A 176 15.99 -2.06 -3.98
C ASP A 176 14.47 -2.17 -3.79
N ALA A 177 13.94 -3.39 -3.77
CA ALA A 177 12.56 -3.70 -3.46
C ALA A 177 12.40 -5.14 -2.99
N ILE A 178 11.28 -5.39 -2.33
CA ILE A 178 10.65 -6.71 -2.28
C ILE A 178 9.48 -6.76 -3.26
N ILE A 179 9.20 -7.96 -3.76
CA ILE A 179 8.05 -8.20 -4.63
C ILE A 179 7.20 -9.34 -4.09
N THR A 180 5.88 -9.11 -4.05
CA THR A 180 4.89 -10.15 -3.76
C THR A 180 3.72 -10.13 -4.76
N PRO A 181 3.06 -11.27 -5.00
CA PRO A 181 1.74 -11.28 -5.62
C PRO A 181 0.75 -10.45 -4.79
N ASN A 182 -0.16 -9.75 -5.48
CA ASN A 182 -1.20 -8.92 -4.86
C ASN A 182 -0.63 -7.99 -3.77
N ASP A 183 -1.40 -7.73 -2.72
CA ASP A 183 -1.06 -6.90 -1.58
C ASP A 183 -0.46 -7.69 -0.41
N LEU A 184 0.08 -8.89 -0.66
CA LEU A 184 0.46 -9.80 0.43
C LEU A 184 1.37 -9.13 1.47
N VAL A 185 2.34 -8.29 1.07
CA VAL A 185 3.24 -7.62 2.02
C VAL A 185 2.69 -6.32 2.64
N SER A 186 1.43 -5.98 2.41
CA SER A 186 0.79 -4.73 2.85
C SER A 186 0.95 -4.49 4.34
N THR A 187 0.64 -5.46 5.20
CA THR A 187 0.71 -5.30 6.66
C THR A 187 2.08 -4.91 7.16
N ILE A 188 3.14 -5.52 6.61
CA ILE A 188 4.52 -5.21 7.02
C ILE A 188 4.89 -3.79 6.58
N LEU A 189 4.52 -3.41 5.36
CA LEU A 189 4.77 -2.07 4.84
C LEU A 189 3.95 -1.01 5.59
N ALA A 190 2.70 -1.33 5.94
CA ALA A 190 1.80 -0.48 6.71
C ALA A 190 2.37 -0.21 8.11
N ILE A 191 2.77 -1.26 8.85
CA ILE A 191 3.36 -1.13 10.18
C ILE A 191 4.59 -0.22 10.16
N GLY A 192 5.49 -0.42 9.19
CA GLY A 192 6.67 0.41 9.07
C GLY A 192 6.40 1.77 8.42
N GLY A 193 5.21 2.03 7.87
CA GLY A 193 4.90 3.27 7.12
C GLY A 193 5.71 3.42 5.83
N MET A 194 6.03 2.29 5.20
CA MET A 194 6.91 2.10 4.04
C MET A 194 6.12 2.10 2.73
N PRO A 195 6.63 2.62 1.61
CA PRO A 195 5.89 2.72 0.36
C PRO A 195 5.71 1.38 -0.37
N ALA A 196 4.65 1.30 -1.17
CA ALA A 196 4.44 0.22 -2.13
C ALA A 196 3.72 0.70 -3.40
N ILE A 197 3.96 -0.01 -4.50
CA ILE A 197 3.24 0.18 -5.76
C ILE A 197 2.75 -1.18 -6.25
N THR A 198 1.44 -1.32 -6.42
CA THR A 198 0.84 -2.47 -7.10
C THR A 198 0.56 -2.11 -8.54
N VAL A 199 0.96 -2.99 -9.47
CA VAL A 199 0.63 -2.89 -10.90
C VAL A 199 -0.06 -4.17 -11.39
N PRO A 200 -0.93 -4.09 -12.41
CA PRO A 200 -1.55 -5.27 -13.00
C PRO A 200 -0.50 -6.27 -13.50
N ALA A 201 -0.66 -7.56 -13.17
CA ALA A 201 0.27 -8.63 -13.54
C ALA A 201 -0.38 -9.74 -14.38
N GLY A 202 -1.70 -9.87 -14.34
CA GLY A 202 -2.42 -10.80 -15.19
C GLY A 202 -3.85 -11.06 -14.75
N TYR A 203 -4.39 -12.18 -15.23
CA TYR A 203 -5.74 -12.64 -14.94
C TYR A 203 -5.73 -14.14 -14.67
N GLY A 204 -6.47 -14.57 -13.67
CA GLY A 204 -6.73 -15.99 -13.41
C GLY A 204 -7.62 -16.62 -14.49
N LYS A 205 -7.82 -17.95 -14.40
CA LYS A 205 -8.59 -18.72 -15.40
C LYS A 205 -10.03 -18.21 -15.60
N THR A 206 -10.62 -17.65 -14.55
CA THR A 206 -11.99 -17.11 -14.55
C THR A 206 -12.04 -15.62 -14.93
N GLY A 207 -10.91 -15.01 -15.29
CA GLY A 207 -10.84 -13.60 -15.67
C GLY A 207 -10.68 -12.62 -14.51
N VAL A 208 -10.52 -13.11 -13.27
CA VAL A 208 -10.23 -12.26 -12.10
C VAL A 208 -8.80 -11.71 -12.22
N PRO A 209 -8.59 -10.39 -12.14
CA PRO A 209 -7.25 -9.81 -12.22
C PRO A 209 -6.43 -10.10 -10.97
N PHE A 210 -5.11 -10.14 -11.14
CA PHE A 210 -4.15 -10.09 -10.04
C PHE A 210 -3.01 -9.14 -10.40
N GLY A 211 -2.41 -8.56 -9.37
CA GLY A 211 -1.31 -7.62 -9.47
C GLY A 211 -0.01 -8.18 -8.89
N ILE A 212 1.04 -7.39 -9.07
CA ILE A 212 2.33 -7.58 -8.42
C ILE A 212 2.65 -6.30 -7.65
N CYS A 213 3.00 -6.44 -6.37
CA CYS A 213 3.31 -5.33 -5.48
C CYS A 213 4.81 -5.22 -5.27
N PHE A 214 5.35 -4.04 -5.56
CA PHE A 214 6.72 -3.64 -5.27
C PHE A 214 6.72 -2.86 -3.96
N GLY A 215 7.36 -3.39 -2.92
CA GLY A 215 7.51 -2.74 -1.61
C GLY A 215 8.95 -2.31 -1.36
N GLY A 216 9.15 -1.23 -0.60
CA GLY A 216 10.50 -0.73 -0.28
C GLY A 216 10.56 0.04 1.02
N LEU A 217 11.76 0.48 1.43
CA LEU A 217 11.92 1.29 2.64
C LEU A 217 11.36 2.71 2.45
N LYS A 218 11.17 3.46 3.54
CA LYS A 218 10.74 4.86 3.48
C LYS A 218 11.63 5.67 2.54
N GLY A 219 11.01 6.39 1.61
CA GLY A 219 11.72 7.17 0.59
C GLY A 219 12.14 6.38 -0.65
N TYR A 220 11.77 5.10 -0.77
CA TYR A 220 12.10 4.29 -1.96
C TYR A 220 11.13 4.50 -3.12
N GLU A 221 10.16 5.42 -3.02
CA GLU A 221 9.24 5.76 -4.12
C GLU A 221 9.94 5.92 -5.47
N PRO A 222 11.08 6.61 -5.61
CA PRO A 222 11.80 6.70 -6.89
C PRO A 222 12.17 5.32 -7.47
N ARG A 223 12.71 4.43 -6.64
CA ARG A 223 13.12 3.07 -7.08
C ARG A 223 11.90 2.24 -7.46
N LEU A 224 10.85 2.31 -6.64
CA LEU A 224 9.61 1.57 -6.88
C LEU A 224 8.93 2.04 -8.16
N ILE A 225 8.93 3.35 -8.44
CA ILE A 225 8.38 3.91 -9.68
C ILE A 225 9.15 3.41 -10.89
N GLU A 226 10.49 3.43 -10.85
CA GLU A 226 11.32 2.90 -11.94
C GLU A 226 10.97 1.43 -12.25
N MET A 227 10.86 0.60 -11.21
CA MET A 227 10.57 -0.84 -11.37
C MET A 227 9.14 -1.10 -11.84
N ALA A 228 8.16 -0.44 -11.22
CA ALA A 228 6.74 -0.58 -11.57
C ALA A 228 6.46 -0.11 -13.00
N TYR A 229 7.03 1.03 -13.40
CA TYR A 229 6.87 1.55 -14.75
C TYR A 229 7.53 0.63 -15.79
N ALA A 230 8.77 0.21 -15.56
CA ALA A 230 9.45 -0.74 -16.46
C ALA A 230 8.64 -2.05 -16.62
N PHE A 231 8.12 -2.60 -15.52
CA PHE A 231 7.26 -3.78 -15.56
C PHE A 231 5.98 -3.54 -16.36
N GLU A 232 5.27 -2.44 -16.10
CA GLU A 232 4.06 -2.07 -16.84
C GLU A 232 4.35 -1.93 -18.34
N GLN A 233 5.42 -1.23 -18.72
CA GLN A 233 5.77 -0.99 -20.12
C GLN A 233 6.18 -2.26 -20.85
N ALA A 234 6.84 -3.20 -20.17
CA ALA A 234 7.22 -4.49 -20.74
C ALA A 234 6.02 -5.43 -20.93
N THR A 235 5.04 -5.37 -20.04
CA THR A 235 3.96 -6.38 -19.98
C THR A 235 2.66 -5.90 -20.62
N LYS A 236 2.28 -4.63 -20.40
CA LYS A 236 1.02 -4.01 -20.89
C LYS A 236 -0.22 -4.90 -20.69
N VAL A 237 -0.25 -5.63 -19.58
CA VAL A 237 -1.23 -6.71 -19.36
C VAL A 237 -2.64 -6.22 -19.06
N ARG A 238 -2.80 -4.96 -18.63
CA ARG A 238 -4.09 -4.39 -18.24
C ARG A 238 -5.09 -4.43 -19.39
N LYS A 239 -6.28 -4.96 -19.12
CA LYS A 239 -7.46 -4.98 -20.01
C LYS A 239 -8.59 -4.21 -19.36
N ALA A 240 -9.39 -3.52 -20.16
CA ALA A 240 -10.63 -2.93 -19.68
C ALA A 240 -11.60 -4.04 -19.22
N PRO A 241 -12.33 -3.85 -18.11
CA PRO A 241 -13.31 -4.83 -17.66
C PRO A 241 -14.43 -4.97 -18.67
N LYS A 242 -15.01 -6.17 -18.77
CA LYS A 242 -16.28 -6.40 -19.46
C LYS A 242 -17.38 -6.37 -18.40
N PHE A 243 -18.36 -5.48 -18.56
CA PHE A 243 -19.54 -5.49 -17.71
C PHE A 243 -20.36 -6.74 -18.02
N LEU A 244 -20.84 -7.43 -16.98
CA LEU A 244 -21.87 -8.44 -17.15
C LEU A 244 -23.13 -7.69 -17.57
N HIS A 245 -23.60 -7.92 -18.79
CA HIS A 245 -24.91 -7.44 -19.19
C HIS A 245 -25.93 -8.20 -18.34
N GLY A 246 -26.52 -7.53 -17.37
CA GLY A 246 -27.70 -8.07 -16.70
C GLY A 246 -28.84 -8.09 -17.70
N THR A 247 -29.39 -9.26 -17.99
CA THR A 247 -30.84 -9.37 -18.19
C THR A 247 -31.47 -8.79 -16.93
N VAL A 248 -32.03 -7.59 -17.09
CA VAL A 248 -32.85 -6.89 -16.09
C VAL A 248 -34.08 -7.72 -15.79
#